data_AF-A0A7J0EXP1-F1
#
_entry.id   AF-A0A7J0EXP1-F1
#
_cell.length_a   1.000
_cell.length_b   1.000
_cell.length_c   1.000
_cell.angle_alpha   90.00
_cell.angle_beta   90.00
_cell.angle_gamma   90.00
#
_symmetry.space_group_name_H-M   'P 1'
#
loop_
_entity.id
_entity.type
_entity.pdbx_description
1 polymer ?
#
loop_
_entity_poly.entity_id
_entity_poly.type
_entity_poly.pdbx_seq_one_letter_code
_entity_poly.pdbx_strand_id
1 'polypeptide(L)'
;MDCAVRSQALSSSFASKPTEARAFSVRCSSLPRSTDGGAVGLVERPWKVADARLVLEDGSVWRAKSFGASGTQLGEVVFNTSLTGYQEILTDPSYAGQFVLMTNPHIGNTGVNSDDVDTRAITRRLRQDGSLIGVLSTEESKTDEELLEMSRTWDIVGVDLISGVSCKDPYEWVDKLDSQWEFSFSRREGEAFHVIAYDFGIKQNILRRLASYGCKITVVPSTWPASKTLKMKPDGVVFSNGPGDPSAVPYAVETVEEIIGKVPVFGICMGHQLLGQALGGKTFKMKFGHHGGNHPVRNLRSGSVEISAQNHNYAVDPASLPKGVEVTHINLNDGSCAGLAFPQQKLMSLQYHPEASPGPHDSDLGIGTYLTCEQIMMSNVTHLICTCTIIP
;
A
#
# COMPACT_ATOMS: atom_id res chain seq x y z
N MET A 1 53.70 -32.09 -36.15
CA MET A 1 53.68 -30.72 -36.74
C MET A 1 53.05 -29.79 -35.71
N ASP A 2 53.63 -29.65 -34.53
CA ASP A 2 54.85 -28.86 -34.24
C ASP A 2 54.58 -27.37 -34.46
N CYS A 3 54.23 -26.60 -33.43
CA CYS A 3 55.07 -26.15 -32.30
C CYS A 3 56.04 -25.04 -32.70
N ALA A 4 55.75 -23.81 -32.25
CA ALA A 4 56.72 -22.73 -32.09
C ALA A 4 56.19 -21.67 -31.11
N VAL A 5 56.39 -21.91 -29.80
CA VAL A 5 56.33 -20.84 -28.80
C VAL A 5 57.56 -19.94 -28.99
N ARG A 6 57.38 -18.62 -28.98
CA ARG A 6 58.48 -17.67 -28.71
C ARG A 6 58.14 -16.80 -27.50
N SER A 7 58.77 -17.14 -26.39
CA SER A 7 58.91 -16.27 -25.24
C SER A 7 60.02 -15.24 -25.51
N GLN A 8 59.78 -13.99 -25.12
CA GLN A 8 60.85 -13.10 -24.69
C GLN A 8 60.42 -12.46 -23.36
N ALA A 9 61.21 -12.72 -22.33
CA ALA A 9 61.04 -12.06 -21.05
C ALA A 9 61.67 -10.67 -21.09
N LEU A 10 60.96 -9.67 -20.60
CA LEU A 10 61.54 -8.39 -20.19
C LEU A 10 61.10 -8.08 -18.76
N SER A 11 62.07 -7.60 -17.99
CA SER A 11 62.06 -7.56 -16.53
C SER A 11 61.27 -6.39 -15.95
N SER A 12 60.53 -6.69 -14.88
CA SER A 12 60.16 -5.83 -13.75
C SER A 12 60.48 -4.33 -13.81
N SER A 13 59.44 -3.50 -13.77
CA SER A 13 59.34 -2.42 -12.78
C SER A 13 57.86 -2.13 -12.46
N PHE A 14 57.43 -2.48 -11.25
CA PHE A 14 56.11 -2.09 -10.74
C PHE A 14 56.15 -0.62 -10.34
N ALA A 15 55.40 0.23 -11.04
CA ALA A 15 55.08 1.59 -10.61
C ALA A 15 53.56 1.80 -10.76
N SER A 16 52.82 1.69 -9.66
CA SER A 16 51.38 1.89 -9.62
C SER A 16 51.04 3.35 -9.86
N LYS A 17 50.49 3.69 -11.03
CA LYS A 17 49.81 4.98 -11.24
C LYS A 17 48.43 4.95 -10.56
N PRO A 18 47.99 6.05 -9.91
CA PRO A 18 46.64 6.11 -9.35
C PRO A 18 45.58 6.05 -10.46
N THR A 19 44.53 5.28 -10.24
CA THR A 19 43.39 5.22 -11.15
C THR A 19 42.57 6.50 -11.02
N GLU A 20 42.65 7.40 -12.00
CA GLU A 20 41.76 8.57 -12.05
C GLU A 20 40.30 8.11 -12.12
N ALA A 21 39.50 8.52 -11.14
CA ALA A 21 38.06 8.29 -11.16
C ALA A 21 37.42 9.08 -12.31
N ARG A 22 37.04 8.40 -13.39
CA ARG A 22 36.30 9.00 -14.51
C ARG A 22 34.89 9.39 -14.08
N ALA A 23 34.75 10.59 -13.53
CA ALA A 23 33.48 11.23 -13.28
C ALA A 23 32.77 11.54 -14.61
N PHE A 24 31.79 10.72 -14.99
CA PHE A 24 30.91 10.99 -16.12
C PHE A 24 29.89 12.07 -15.72
N SER A 25 30.26 13.35 -15.85
CA SER A 25 29.31 14.44 -15.76
C SER A 25 28.59 14.62 -17.10
N VAL A 26 27.32 14.21 -17.20
CA VAL A 26 26.46 14.55 -18.33
C VAL A 26 26.00 16.00 -18.16
N ARG A 27 26.73 16.95 -18.74
CA ARG A 27 26.28 18.35 -18.84
C ARG A 27 25.21 18.44 -19.93
N CYS A 28 23.95 18.47 -19.53
CA CYS A 28 22.87 18.85 -20.44
C CYS A 28 22.88 20.38 -20.59
N SER A 29 23.54 20.89 -21.64
CA SER A 29 23.55 22.31 -21.98
C SER A 29 22.58 22.59 -23.13
N SER A 30 21.43 23.17 -22.83
CA SER A 30 20.63 23.88 -23.83
C SER A 30 21.35 25.19 -24.17
N LEU A 31 21.94 25.27 -25.37
CA LEU A 31 22.38 26.54 -25.93
C LEU A 31 21.15 27.43 -26.18
N PRO A 32 21.13 28.70 -25.75
CA PRO A 32 20.07 29.61 -26.12
C PRO A 32 20.16 29.89 -27.63
N ARG A 33 19.14 29.49 -28.39
CA ARG A 33 18.98 29.92 -29.78
C ARG A 33 18.62 31.41 -29.80
N SER A 34 19.59 32.26 -30.08
CA SER A 34 19.37 33.68 -30.34
C SER A 34 19.12 33.92 -31.83
N THR A 35 17.86 34.02 -32.24
CA THR A 35 17.41 34.79 -33.41
C THR A 35 15.97 35.24 -33.16
N ASP A 36 15.82 36.54 -32.90
CA ASP A 36 14.61 37.38 -32.96
C ASP A 36 13.24 36.75 -32.67
N GLY A 37 12.75 36.99 -31.44
CA GLY A 37 11.36 36.72 -31.06
C GLY A 37 11.21 36.64 -29.54
N GLY A 38 10.55 37.65 -28.95
CA GLY A 38 10.17 37.82 -27.54
C GLY A 38 10.62 36.73 -26.54
N ALA A 39 11.49 37.09 -25.61
CA ALA A 39 11.88 36.23 -24.51
C ALA A 39 10.66 35.84 -23.64
N VAL A 40 10.12 34.65 -23.88
CA VAL A 40 9.25 33.97 -22.90
C VAL A 40 10.14 33.67 -21.71
N GLY A 41 10.00 34.47 -20.65
CA GLY A 41 10.81 34.34 -19.44
C GLY A 41 10.71 32.92 -18.90
N LEU A 42 11.85 32.38 -18.43
CA LEU A 42 11.85 31.18 -17.60
C LEU A 42 10.92 31.46 -16.40
N VAL A 43 9.80 30.75 -16.34
CA VAL A 43 8.81 30.92 -15.28
C VAL A 43 9.52 30.70 -13.94
N GLU A 44 9.51 31.74 -13.10
CA GLU A 44 10.12 31.69 -11.79
C GLU A 44 9.44 30.57 -10.99
N ARG A 45 10.23 29.69 -10.35
CA ARG A 45 9.69 28.53 -9.66
C ARG A 45 8.80 29.01 -8.50
N PRO A 46 7.52 28.65 -8.43
CA PRO A 46 6.61 29.20 -7.43
C PRO A 46 6.84 28.67 -6.00
N TRP A 47 7.83 27.78 -5.81
CA TRP A 47 8.25 27.23 -4.53
C TRP A 47 9.71 27.58 -4.22
N LYS A 48 9.99 27.80 -2.92
CA LYS A 48 11.37 27.96 -2.43
C LYS A 48 12.10 26.62 -2.49
N VAL A 49 13.36 26.66 -2.89
CA VAL A 49 14.24 25.48 -2.93
C VAL A 49 15.25 25.58 -1.80
N ALA A 50 15.34 24.54 -0.96
CA ALA A 50 16.32 24.43 0.12
C ALA A 50 17.23 23.22 -0.10
N ASP A 51 18.42 23.22 0.49
CA ASP A 51 19.21 21.99 0.62
C ASP A 51 18.55 21.05 1.63
N ALA A 52 18.60 19.76 1.31
CA ALA A 52 17.99 18.71 2.12
C ALA A 52 18.88 17.47 2.16
N ARG A 53 18.75 16.71 3.25
CA ARG A 53 19.44 15.43 3.45
C ARG A 53 18.43 14.36 3.82
N LEU A 54 18.55 13.19 3.18
CA LEU A 54 18.03 11.95 3.73
C LEU A 54 19.21 11.16 4.29
N VAL A 55 19.15 10.84 5.57
CA VAL A 55 20.08 9.95 6.27
C VAL A 55 19.33 8.66 6.60
N LEU A 56 19.94 7.49 6.37
CA LEU A 56 19.39 6.18 6.76
C LEU A 56 20.19 5.58 7.91
N GLU A 57 19.57 4.68 8.68
CA GLU A 57 20.13 3.97 9.85
C GLU A 57 21.53 3.35 9.63
N ASP A 58 21.81 2.92 8.39
CA ASP A 58 23.07 2.31 7.95
C ASP A 58 24.23 3.32 7.74
N GLY A 59 23.98 4.61 7.98
CA GLY A 59 24.95 5.70 7.82
C GLY A 59 25.01 6.30 6.42
N SER A 60 24.16 5.87 5.49
CA SER A 60 24.14 6.41 4.13
C SER A 60 23.42 7.76 4.05
N VAL A 61 24.04 8.71 3.36
CA VAL A 61 23.56 10.09 3.23
C VAL A 61 23.32 10.44 1.76
N TRP A 62 22.10 10.87 1.43
CA TRP A 62 21.75 11.45 0.13
C TRP A 62 21.48 12.95 0.28
N ARG A 63 22.23 13.76 -0.45
CA ARG A 63 21.99 15.20 -0.58
C ARG A 63 20.98 15.43 -1.71
N ALA A 64 19.98 16.24 -1.42
CA ALA A 64 18.87 16.55 -2.31
C ALA A 64 18.51 18.04 -2.22
N LYS A 65 17.54 18.46 -3.04
CA LYS A 65 16.91 19.77 -2.94
C LYS A 65 15.45 19.58 -2.52
N SER A 66 15.04 20.17 -1.40
CA SER A 66 13.63 20.22 -1.01
C SER A 66 12.89 21.28 -1.80
N PHE A 67 11.62 21.00 -2.10
CA PHE A 67 10.64 21.95 -2.64
C PHE A 67 9.35 22.00 -1.78
N GLY A 68 9.31 21.24 -0.68
CA GLY A 68 8.16 21.11 0.21
C GLY A 68 8.34 21.90 1.51
N ALA A 69 7.70 21.42 2.58
CA ALA A 69 7.84 21.99 3.92
C ALA A 69 9.30 21.95 4.42
N SER A 70 9.64 22.88 5.31
CA SER A 70 10.94 22.92 6.00
C SER A 70 10.82 22.28 7.39
N GLY A 71 11.87 21.60 7.84
CA GLY A 71 11.96 20.97 9.15
C GLY A 71 12.75 19.66 9.12
N THR A 72 12.66 18.90 10.21
CA THR A 72 13.18 17.52 10.32
C THR A 72 12.03 16.57 10.64
N GLN A 73 11.98 15.43 9.95
CA GLN A 73 11.03 14.34 10.20
C GLN A 73 11.77 13.00 10.25
N LEU A 74 11.16 12.02 10.90
CA LEU A 74 11.56 10.62 10.94
C LEU A 74 10.49 9.77 10.26
N GLY A 75 10.89 8.66 9.62
CA GLY A 75 9.94 7.69 9.09
C GLY A 75 10.61 6.46 8.50
N GLU A 76 9.86 5.36 8.40
CA GLU A 76 10.31 4.16 7.67
C GLU A 76 10.32 4.46 6.17
N VAL A 77 11.47 4.31 5.52
CA VAL A 77 11.62 4.60 4.09
C VAL A 77 11.19 3.38 3.28
N VAL A 78 10.14 3.57 2.48
CA VAL A 78 9.56 2.56 1.58
C VAL A 78 9.70 3.02 0.12
N PHE A 79 9.47 2.12 -0.83
CA PHE A 79 9.40 2.51 -2.24
C PHE A 79 8.14 2.00 -2.92
N ASN A 80 7.47 2.84 -3.71
CA ASN A 80 6.31 2.45 -4.50
C ASN A 80 6.65 2.35 -5.99
N THR A 81 6.38 1.21 -6.64
CA THR A 81 6.73 0.98 -8.06
C THR A 81 5.82 1.66 -9.07
N SER A 82 4.68 2.24 -8.66
CA SER A 82 3.72 2.88 -9.56
C SER A 82 4.37 4.00 -10.39
N LEU A 83 3.93 4.09 -11.65
CA LEU A 83 4.39 5.09 -12.61
C LEU A 83 3.51 6.34 -12.65
N THR A 84 2.24 6.19 -12.27
CA THR A 84 1.20 7.21 -12.24
C THR A 84 0.47 7.14 -10.91
N GLY A 85 -0.38 8.14 -10.63
CA GLY A 85 -1.12 8.22 -9.38
C GLY A 85 -0.23 8.42 -8.17
N TYR A 86 0.85 9.19 -8.35
CA TYR A 86 1.70 9.64 -7.25
C TYR A 86 0.85 10.33 -6.18
N GLN A 87 -0.12 11.11 -6.66
CA GLN A 87 -1.20 11.73 -5.93
C GLN A 87 -1.74 10.74 -4.89
N GLU A 88 -2.54 9.76 -5.32
CA GLU A 88 -3.32 8.86 -4.46
C GLU A 88 -2.45 8.01 -3.52
N ILE A 89 -1.14 7.92 -3.79
CA ILE A 89 -0.16 7.30 -2.89
C ILE A 89 0.20 8.21 -1.71
N LEU A 90 0.32 9.53 -1.87
CA LEU A 90 0.70 10.42 -0.76
C LEU A 90 -0.43 10.70 0.25
N THR A 91 -1.68 10.40 -0.08
CA THR A 91 -2.81 10.53 0.88
C THR A 91 -3.43 9.20 1.29
N ASP A 92 -2.94 8.07 0.77
CA ASP A 92 -3.23 6.74 1.33
C ASP A 92 -2.75 6.71 2.80
N PRO A 93 -3.66 6.60 3.78
CA PRO A 93 -3.28 6.67 5.20
C PRO A 93 -2.32 5.56 5.63
N SER A 94 -2.19 4.49 4.84
CA SER A 94 -1.29 3.37 5.12
C SER A 94 0.19 3.75 5.10
N TYR A 95 0.56 4.90 4.51
CA TYR A 95 1.92 5.46 4.58
C TYR A 95 2.17 6.39 5.77
N ALA A 96 1.25 6.50 6.74
CA ALA A 96 1.50 7.28 7.94
C ALA A 96 2.80 6.81 8.64
N GLY A 97 3.67 7.73 9.03
CA GLY A 97 4.98 7.41 9.61
C GLY A 97 6.03 6.88 8.62
N GLN A 98 5.76 6.93 7.31
CA GLN A 98 6.68 6.44 6.27
C GLN A 98 7.15 7.55 5.33
N PHE A 99 8.36 7.39 4.79
CA PHE A 99 8.84 8.18 3.65
C PHE A 99 8.64 7.38 2.37
N VAL A 100 7.58 7.76 1.64
CA VAL A 100 7.23 7.12 0.39
C VAL A 100 8.16 7.56 -0.72
N LEU A 101 8.58 6.60 -1.54
CA LEU A 101 9.41 6.90 -2.68
C LEU A 101 8.99 6.20 -3.97
N MET A 102 8.45 6.97 -4.89
CA MET A 102 7.97 6.50 -6.20
C MET A 102 9.10 5.90 -7.04
N THR A 103 8.78 5.04 -8.05
CA THR A 103 9.76 4.53 -9.03
C THR A 103 9.81 5.21 -10.39
N ASN A 104 8.83 6.03 -10.73
CA ASN A 104 8.94 6.97 -11.86
C ASN A 104 9.88 8.15 -11.49
N PRO A 105 10.87 8.53 -12.33
CA PRO A 105 11.76 9.67 -12.06
C PRO A 105 11.10 11.04 -12.26
N HIS A 106 10.00 11.12 -13.01
CA HIS A 106 9.26 12.34 -13.32
C HIS A 106 7.90 12.28 -12.63
N ILE A 107 7.85 12.75 -11.38
CA ILE A 107 6.62 12.93 -10.62
C ILE A 107 6.16 14.39 -10.74
N GLY A 108 4.88 14.68 -10.52
CA GLY A 108 4.33 16.04 -10.58
C GLY A 108 3.93 16.51 -11.99
N ASN A 109 4.09 15.65 -13.01
CA ASN A 109 3.80 15.98 -14.42
C ASN A 109 2.35 16.45 -14.67
N THR A 110 1.40 15.95 -13.87
CA THR A 110 -0.03 16.30 -13.94
C THR A 110 -0.44 17.32 -12.88
N GLY A 111 0.52 17.93 -12.18
CA GLY A 111 0.29 18.87 -11.09
C GLY A 111 -0.31 18.19 -9.86
N VAL A 112 -1.10 18.95 -9.12
CA VAL A 112 -1.99 18.46 -8.06
C VAL A 112 -3.36 19.11 -8.27
N ASN A 113 -4.42 18.32 -8.19
CA ASN A 113 -5.77 18.83 -7.94
C ASN A 113 -5.99 18.84 -6.41
N SER A 114 -7.24 18.96 -5.94
CA SER A 114 -7.58 18.82 -4.50
C SER A 114 -7.31 17.42 -3.94
N ASP A 115 -6.91 16.50 -4.81
CA ASP A 115 -6.89 15.06 -4.63
C ASP A 115 -5.42 14.57 -4.85
N ASP A 116 -4.45 15.10 -4.04
CA ASP A 116 -3.18 14.44 -3.55
C ASP A 116 -1.74 14.86 -4.13
N VAL A 117 -0.53 14.32 -3.72
CA VAL A 117 0.90 14.85 -4.03
C VAL A 117 2.11 13.81 -4.30
N ASP A 118 3.47 14.07 -4.18
CA ASP A 118 4.66 13.65 -5.07
C ASP A 118 6.03 13.01 -4.48
N THR A 119 6.87 12.17 -5.21
CA THR A 119 8.43 12.17 -5.37
C THR A 119 9.30 10.86 -5.61
N ARG A 120 10.54 10.93 -6.21
CA ARG A 120 11.56 9.81 -6.38
C ARG A 120 13.09 10.13 -6.26
N ALA A 121 13.87 9.22 -5.61
CA ALA A 121 15.29 8.85 -5.94
C ALA A 121 15.85 7.51 -5.35
N ILE A 122 15.41 7.10 -4.15
CA ILE A 122 16.07 6.14 -3.22
C ILE A 122 15.86 4.61 -3.43
N THR A 123 14.88 4.10 -4.20
CA THR A 123 14.49 2.66 -4.25
C THR A 123 15.63 1.68 -4.48
N ARG A 124 16.66 2.09 -5.23
CA ARG A 124 17.77 1.19 -5.56
C ARG A 124 18.48 0.66 -4.31
N ARG A 125 18.42 1.37 -3.18
CA ARG A 125 18.96 0.92 -1.89
C ARG A 125 18.03 -0.03 -1.16
N LEU A 126 16.78 0.38 -0.95
CA LEU A 126 15.76 -0.37 -0.19
C LEU A 126 15.52 -1.79 -0.73
N ARG A 127 15.64 -1.98 -2.05
CA ARG A 127 15.54 -3.32 -2.67
C ARG A 127 16.68 -4.27 -2.27
N GLN A 128 17.85 -3.76 -1.90
CA GLN A 128 19.00 -4.58 -1.48
C GLN A 128 18.93 -4.92 0.01
N ASP A 129 18.65 -3.92 0.85
CA ASP A 129 18.85 -4.04 2.29
C ASP A 129 17.54 -4.24 3.07
N GLY A 130 16.44 -3.66 2.60
CA GLY A 130 15.11 -3.74 3.21
C GLY A 130 14.45 -2.37 3.37
N SER A 131 13.32 -2.31 4.05
CA SER A 131 12.79 -1.06 4.64
C SER A 131 13.77 -0.60 5.73
N LEU A 132 14.13 0.68 5.73
CA LEU A 132 15.13 1.28 6.64
C LEU A 132 14.52 2.50 7.30
N ILE A 133 14.86 2.80 8.56
CA ILE A 133 14.48 4.07 9.18
C ILE A 133 15.32 5.20 8.58
N GLY A 134 14.65 6.29 8.21
CA GLY A 134 15.26 7.46 7.62
C GLY A 134 14.89 8.76 8.35
N VAL A 135 15.76 9.75 8.20
CA VAL A 135 15.53 11.12 8.68
C VAL A 135 15.67 12.08 7.52
N LEU A 136 14.59 12.81 7.23
CA LEU A 136 14.55 13.87 6.22
C LEU A 136 14.69 15.21 6.94
N SER A 137 15.75 15.96 6.65
CA SER A 137 15.98 17.28 7.26
C SER A 137 16.34 18.36 6.25
N THR A 138 15.75 19.54 6.43
CA THR A 138 16.14 20.82 5.80
C THR A 138 16.83 21.77 6.79
N GLU A 139 17.17 21.31 8.00
CA GLU A 139 17.85 22.13 9.01
C GLU A 139 19.36 22.00 8.86
N GLU A 140 20.06 23.11 8.58
CA GLU A 140 21.53 23.14 8.51
C GLU A 140 22.18 23.05 9.91
N SER A 141 21.43 23.35 10.97
CA SER A 141 21.91 23.34 12.36
C SER A 141 22.13 21.94 12.95
N LYS A 142 21.64 20.88 12.29
CA LYS A 142 21.84 19.48 12.71
C LYS A 142 22.95 18.82 11.91
N THR A 143 23.86 18.14 12.61
CA THR A 143 24.94 17.33 12.02
C THR A 143 24.40 16.04 11.39
N ASP A 144 25.17 15.42 10.48
CA ASP A 144 24.78 14.13 9.89
C ASP A 144 24.76 13.04 11.00
N GLU A 145 25.62 13.16 12.01
CA GLU A 145 25.72 12.31 13.19
C GLU A 145 24.48 12.40 14.09
N GLU A 146 23.96 13.61 14.37
CA GLU A 146 22.71 13.78 15.13
C GLU A 146 21.50 13.20 14.38
N LEU A 147 21.42 13.40 13.06
CA LEU A 147 20.35 12.84 12.24
C LEU A 147 20.44 11.30 12.16
N LEU A 148 21.65 10.74 12.14
CA LEU A 148 21.89 9.30 12.20
C LEU A 148 21.50 8.70 13.56
N GLU A 149 21.84 9.36 14.67
CA GLU A 149 21.42 8.93 16.01
C GLU A 149 19.88 8.98 16.15
N MET A 150 19.25 10.06 15.67
CA MET A 150 17.79 10.14 15.58
C MET A 150 17.22 8.95 14.78
N SER A 151 17.80 8.60 13.63
CA SER A 151 17.33 7.44 12.82
C SER A 151 17.43 6.09 13.55
N ARG A 152 18.42 5.92 14.43
CA ARG A 152 18.66 4.67 15.17
C ARG A 152 17.85 4.53 16.45
N THR A 153 17.36 5.65 16.99
CA THR A 153 16.58 5.71 18.24
C THR A 153 15.07 5.63 18.02
N TRP A 154 14.61 5.66 16.77
CA TRP A 154 13.19 5.63 16.39
C TRP A 154 12.82 4.31 15.73
N ASP A 155 11.68 3.75 16.12
CA ASP A 155 11.11 2.53 15.53
C ASP A 155 9.62 2.76 15.23
N ILE A 156 9.13 2.11 14.17
CA ILE A 156 7.73 2.07 13.74
C ILE A 156 7.04 0.77 14.19
N VAL A 157 7.80 -0.27 14.51
CA VAL A 157 7.29 -1.56 14.99
C VAL A 157 6.67 -1.37 16.37
N GLY A 158 5.47 -1.92 16.59
CA GLY A 158 4.73 -1.77 17.84
C GLY A 158 4.09 -0.40 18.10
N VAL A 159 4.09 0.52 17.12
CA VAL A 159 3.42 1.84 17.25
C VAL A 159 2.00 1.78 16.64
N ASP A 160 0.98 2.16 17.43
CA ASP A 160 -0.39 2.33 16.94
C ASP A 160 -0.51 3.61 16.10
N LEU A 161 -0.39 3.44 14.77
CA LEU A 161 -0.61 4.50 13.79
C LEU A 161 -2.09 4.62 13.37
N ILE A 162 -2.91 3.59 13.60
CA ILE A 162 -4.34 3.55 13.27
C ILE A 162 -5.10 4.62 14.05
N SER A 163 -4.80 4.76 15.35
CA SER A 163 -5.40 5.78 16.23
C SER A 163 -5.19 7.22 15.75
N GLY A 164 -4.13 7.48 14.97
CA GLY A 164 -3.82 8.80 14.40
C GLY A 164 -4.54 9.13 13.10
N VAL A 165 -5.05 8.13 12.38
CA VAL A 165 -5.71 8.29 11.06
C VAL A 165 -7.21 7.96 11.05
N SER A 166 -7.69 7.15 12.00
CA SER A 166 -9.10 6.82 12.18
C SER A 166 -9.99 8.06 12.35
N CYS A 167 -11.20 8.01 11.82
CA CYS A 167 -12.26 8.95 12.17
C CYS A 167 -12.54 8.95 13.69
N LYS A 168 -13.05 10.09 14.19
CA LYS A 168 -13.31 10.32 15.62
C LYS A 168 -14.72 9.88 16.04
N ASP A 169 -15.69 10.12 15.16
CA ASP A 169 -17.11 9.83 15.36
C ASP A 169 -17.64 9.05 14.15
N PRO A 170 -18.61 8.13 14.34
CA PRO A 170 -19.25 7.44 13.23
C PRO A 170 -19.96 8.39 12.26
N TYR A 171 -19.91 8.07 10.97
CA TYR A 171 -20.57 8.86 9.92
C TYR A 171 -21.14 7.96 8.81
N GLU A 172 -22.19 8.42 8.13
CA GLU A 172 -22.68 7.75 6.93
C GLU A 172 -21.91 8.23 5.69
N TRP A 173 -21.43 7.31 4.86
CA TRP A 173 -20.82 7.66 3.58
C TRP A 173 -21.92 7.94 2.56
N VAL A 174 -22.01 9.19 2.10
CA VAL A 174 -23.07 9.67 1.19
C VAL A 174 -22.59 9.92 -0.24
N ASP A 175 -21.28 9.98 -0.47
CA ASP A 175 -20.70 10.29 -1.78
C ASP A 175 -20.84 9.11 -2.74
N LYS A 176 -21.51 9.38 -3.86
CA LYS A 176 -21.60 8.46 -5.00
C LYS A 176 -20.48 8.77 -5.96
N LEU A 177 -19.80 7.73 -6.43
CA LEU A 177 -18.83 7.86 -7.51
C LEU A 177 -19.55 8.45 -8.73
N ASP A 178 -18.93 9.43 -9.40
CA ASP A 178 -19.48 9.94 -10.65
C ASP A 178 -19.45 8.81 -11.70
N SER A 179 -20.55 8.68 -12.44
CA SER A 179 -20.75 7.73 -13.54
C SER A 179 -19.58 7.61 -14.52
N GLN A 180 -18.80 8.68 -14.74
CA GLN A 180 -17.61 8.64 -15.60
C GLN A 180 -16.43 7.83 -15.02
N TRP A 181 -16.46 7.53 -13.72
CA TRP A 181 -15.48 6.72 -12.99
C TRP A 181 -16.06 5.36 -12.52
N GLU A 182 -17.30 5.03 -12.87
CA GLU A 182 -17.87 3.69 -12.59
C GLU A 182 -17.42 2.67 -13.65
N PHE A 183 -16.73 1.62 -13.23
CA PHE A 183 -16.23 0.56 -14.11
C PHE A 183 -17.10 -0.72 -14.10
N SER A 184 -18.16 -0.77 -13.30
CA SER A 184 -19.10 -1.89 -13.21
C SER A 184 -20.51 -1.45 -13.59
N PHE A 185 -21.06 -2.07 -14.64
CA PHE A 185 -22.41 -1.76 -15.15
C PHE A 185 -23.54 -2.54 -14.44
N SER A 186 -23.21 -3.50 -13.56
CA SER A 186 -24.18 -4.38 -12.91
C SER A 186 -24.77 -3.77 -11.63
N ARG A 187 -25.42 -2.61 -11.77
CA ARG A 187 -26.22 -2.02 -10.69
C ARG A 187 -27.36 -2.96 -10.31
N ARG A 188 -27.34 -3.51 -9.08
CA ARG A 188 -28.48 -4.26 -8.53
C ARG A 188 -29.65 -3.31 -8.29
N GLU A 189 -30.79 -3.61 -8.88
CA GLU A 189 -32.08 -3.06 -8.43
C GLU A 189 -32.56 -3.90 -7.24
N GLY A 190 -32.68 -3.28 -6.06
CA GLY A 190 -33.04 -3.96 -4.81
C GLY A 190 -32.82 -3.08 -3.58
N GLU A 191 -33.08 -3.64 -2.40
CA GLU A 191 -32.75 -2.98 -1.12
C GLU A 191 -31.22 -2.90 -0.93
N ALA A 192 -30.76 -1.78 -0.37
CA ALA A 192 -29.33 -1.50 -0.18
C ALA A 192 -28.79 -2.23 1.06
N PHE A 193 -27.79 -3.09 0.89
CA PHE A 193 -27.12 -3.76 2.02
C PHE A 193 -26.54 -2.74 3.00
N HIS A 194 -26.78 -2.91 4.30
CA HIS A 194 -26.16 -2.08 5.33
C HIS A 194 -24.81 -2.66 5.74
N VAL A 195 -23.74 -1.96 5.35
CA VAL A 195 -22.35 -2.33 5.67
C VAL A 195 -21.80 -1.38 6.74
N ILE A 196 -21.16 -1.94 7.78
CA ILE A 196 -20.32 -1.16 8.70
C ILE A 196 -18.87 -1.27 8.26
N ALA A 197 -18.22 -0.14 8.01
CA ALA A 197 -16.80 -0.09 7.70
C ALA A 197 -16.02 0.41 8.92
N TYR A 198 -15.13 -0.42 9.47
CA TYR A 198 -14.15 0.02 10.47
C TYR A 198 -13.08 0.85 9.80
N ASP A 199 -12.91 2.09 10.24
CA ASP A 199 -11.87 2.99 9.79
C ASP A 199 -10.56 2.70 10.51
N PHE A 200 -9.65 2.02 9.81
CA PHE A 200 -8.30 1.75 10.26
C PHE A 200 -7.28 2.68 9.56
N GLY A 201 -7.75 3.75 8.89
CA GLY A 201 -7.02 4.47 7.86
C GLY A 201 -7.66 4.28 6.48
N ILE A 202 -9.00 4.28 6.42
CA ILE A 202 -9.76 3.86 5.25
C ILE A 202 -9.54 4.76 4.03
N LYS A 203 -9.11 4.16 2.91
CA LYS A 203 -9.09 4.86 1.62
C LYS A 203 -10.53 5.10 1.16
N GLN A 204 -10.84 6.35 0.80
CA GLN A 204 -12.17 6.74 0.31
C GLN A 204 -12.63 5.88 -0.88
N ASN A 205 -11.72 5.37 -1.71
CA ASN A 205 -12.12 4.54 -2.84
C ASN A 205 -12.74 3.20 -2.42
N ILE A 206 -12.40 2.63 -1.26
CA ILE A 206 -13.09 1.44 -0.70
C ILE A 206 -14.58 1.76 -0.53
N LEU A 207 -14.88 2.93 0.06
CA LEU A 207 -16.25 3.39 0.31
C LEU A 207 -16.99 3.68 -1.02
N ARG A 208 -16.32 4.33 -1.98
CA ARG A 208 -16.87 4.59 -3.33
C ARG A 208 -17.19 3.29 -4.07
N ARG A 209 -16.32 2.27 -4.01
CA ARG A 209 -16.58 0.95 -4.64
C ARG A 209 -17.74 0.23 -3.95
N LEU A 210 -17.75 0.12 -2.62
CA LEU A 210 -18.88 -0.46 -1.86
C LEU A 210 -20.22 0.23 -2.19
N ALA A 211 -20.23 1.57 -2.30
CA ALA A 211 -21.41 2.34 -2.66
C ALA A 211 -21.87 2.09 -4.11
N SER A 212 -20.94 1.88 -5.05
CA SER A 212 -21.28 1.54 -6.46
C SER A 212 -21.94 0.17 -6.59
N TYR A 213 -21.63 -0.78 -5.69
CA TYR A 213 -22.34 -2.05 -5.57
C TYR A 213 -23.69 -1.96 -4.81
N GLY A 214 -24.12 -0.75 -4.43
CA GLY A 214 -25.41 -0.48 -3.80
C GLY A 214 -25.44 -0.59 -2.27
N CYS A 215 -24.29 -0.58 -1.59
CA CYS A 215 -24.26 -0.60 -0.13
C CYS A 215 -24.64 0.76 0.48
N LYS A 216 -25.48 0.77 1.52
CA LYS A 216 -25.51 1.86 2.50
C LYS A 216 -24.36 1.62 3.49
N ILE A 217 -23.47 2.58 3.67
CA ILE A 217 -22.27 2.40 4.49
C ILE A 217 -22.30 3.33 5.69
N THR A 218 -22.09 2.78 6.89
CA THR A 218 -21.72 3.58 8.07
C THR A 218 -20.27 3.29 8.41
N VAL A 219 -19.45 4.33 8.42
CA VAL A 219 -18.05 4.26 8.83
C VAL A 219 -17.98 4.46 10.34
N VAL A 220 -17.18 3.66 11.04
CA VAL A 220 -17.01 3.72 12.50
C VAL A 220 -15.53 3.81 12.86
N PRO A 221 -15.16 4.49 13.98
CA PRO A 221 -13.77 4.56 14.44
C PRO A 221 -13.13 3.19 14.66
N SER A 222 -11.79 3.12 14.58
CA SER A 222 -10.99 1.93 14.88
C SER A 222 -11.30 1.29 16.23
N THR A 223 -11.63 2.10 17.23
CA THR A 223 -11.94 1.71 18.61
C THR A 223 -13.44 1.47 18.86
N TRP A 224 -14.28 1.44 17.81
CA TRP A 224 -15.72 1.31 17.97
C TRP A 224 -16.13 -0.09 18.47
N PRO A 225 -16.82 -0.21 19.63
CA PRO A 225 -17.09 -1.52 20.22
C PRO A 225 -17.92 -2.43 19.31
N ALA A 226 -17.48 -3.68 19.13
CA ALA A 226 -18.20 -4.71 18.37
C ALA A 226 -19.67 -4.86 18.82
N SER A 227 -19.93 -4.76 20.13
CA SER A 227 -21.29 -4.77 20.69
C SER A 227 -22.19 -3.62 20.21
N LYS A 228 -21.65 -2.48 19.75
CA LYS A 228 -22.40 -1.41 19.08
C LYS A 228 -22.63 -1.75 17.60
N THR A 229 -21.60 -2.21 16.89
CA THR A 229 -21.69 -2.69 15.49
C THR A 229 -22.79 -3.74 15.34
N LEU A 230 -22.82 -4.77 16.19
CA LEU A 230 -23.82 -5.83 16.13
C LEU A 230 -25.25 -5.34 16.46
N LYS A 231 -25.40 -4.28 17.27
CA LYS A 231 -26.72 -3.65 17.53
C LYS A 231 -27.28 -2.90 16.32
N MET A 232 -26.43 -2.48 15.38
CA MET A 232 -26.85 -1.85 14.12
C MET A 232 -27.41 -2.87 13.12
N LYS A 233 -27.27 -4.19 13.39
CA LYS A 233 -27.74 -5.30 12.56
C LYS A 233 -27.30 -5.22 11.08
N PRO A 234 -26.00 -5.06 10.78
CA PRO A 234 -25.55 -4.95 9.41
C PRO A 234 -25.62 -6.29 8.66
N ASP A 235 -25.78 -6.18 7.34
CA ASP A 235 -25.65 -7.31 6.40
C ASP A 235 -24.20 -7.79 6.26
N GLY A 236 -23.22 -6.94 6.59
CA GLY A 236 -21.81 -7.30 6.67
C GLY A 236 -20.92 -6.21 7.26
N VAL A 237 -19.69 -6.58 7.64
CA VAL A 237 -18.69 -5.69 8.23
C VAL A 237 -17.41 -5.70 7.37
N VAL A 238 -16.91 -4.52 7.05
CA VAL A 238 -15.63 -4.34 6.33
C VAL A 238 -14.57 -3.82 7.29
N PHE A 239 -13.44 -4.51 7.35
CA PHE A 239 -12.22 -4.06 8.03
C PHE A 239 -11.29 -3.48 6.97
N SER A 240 -11.05 -2.17 7.03
CA SER A 240 -10.33 -1.45 5.98
C SER A 240 -8.81 -1.62 6.03
N ASN A 241 -8.12 -1.00 5.06
CA ASN A 241 -6.69 -0.80 5.08
C ASN A 241 -6.26 0.12 6.24
N GLY A 242 -4.96 0.16 6.54
CA GLY A 242 -4.43 1.00 7.60
C GLY A 242 -2.90 0.94 7.70
N PRO A 243 -2.26 1.92 8.36
CA PRO A 243 -0.82 1.98 8.56
C PRO A 243 -0.34 1.10 9.72
N GLY A 244 0.96 0.82 9.72
CA GLY A 244 1.67 0.28 10.88
C GLY A 244 1.66 -1.24 11.01
N ASP A 245 1.93 -1.69 12.24
CA ASP A 245 2.04 -3.10 12.60
C ASP A 245 0.70 -3.61 13.17
N PRO A 246 0.10 -4.68 12.63
CA PRO A 246 -1.13 -5.25 13.18
C PRO A 246 -0.97 -5.72 14.64
N SER A 247 0.24 -6.09 15.09
CA SER A 247 0.51 -6.44 16.49
C SER A 247 0.50 -5.25 17.46
N ALA A 248 0.57 -4.01 16.95
CA ALA A 248 0.47 -2.79 17.77
C ALA A 248 -0.96 -2.44 18.19
N VAL A 249 -1.97 -3.10 17.61
CA VAL A 249 -3.39 -2.75 17.76
C VAL A 249 -4.24 -3.93 18.27
N PRO A 250 -3.92 -4.50 19.46
CA PRO A 250 -4.64 -5.66 20.01
C PRO A 250 -6.15 -5.42 20.19
N TYR A 251 -6.57 -4.19 20.50
CA TYR A 251 -7.98 -3.82 20.58
C TYR A 251 -8.75 -4.01 19.26
N ALA A 252 -8.06 -3.87 18.12
CA ALA A 252 -8.66 -4.10 16.81
C ALA A 252 -8.80 -5.60 16.54
N VAL A 253 -7.83 -6.42 16.97
CA VAL A 253 -7.92 -7.89 16.94
C VAL A 253 -9.07 -8.39 17.81
N GLU A 254 -9.16 -7.94 19.07
CA GLU A 254 -10.27 -8.25 20.00
C GLU A 254 -11.64 -7.87 19.39
N THR A 255 -11.73 -6.71 18.74
CA THR A 255 -12.95 -6.26 18.07
C THR A 255 -13.31 -7.14 16.87
N VAL A 256 -12.32 -7.63 16.11
CA VAL A 256 -12.53 -8.57 15.00
C VAL A 256 -12.97 -9.94 15.54
N GLU A 257 -12.31 -10.48 16.58
CA GLU A 257 -12.68 -11.72 17.26
C GLU A 257 -14.13 -11.68 17.79
N GLU A 258 -14.57 -10.53 18.31
CA GLU A 258 -15.95 -10.32 18.72
C GLU A 258 -16.97 -10.27 17.56
N ILE A 259 -16.55 -10.11 16.30
CA ILE A 259 -17.46 -9.94 15.14
C ILE A 259 -17.51 -11.20 14.25
N ILE A 260 -16.41 -11.93 14.08
CA ILE A 260 -16.33 -13.11 13.20
C ILE A 260 -17.41 -14.16 13.51
N GLY A 261 -17.90 -14.84 12.48
CA GLY A 261 -18.97 -15.85 12.57
C GLY A 261 -20.38 -15.30 12.81
N LYS A 262 -20.54 -14.13 13.45
CA LYS A 262 -21.84 -13.52 13.74
C LYS A 262 -22.44 -12.94 12.46
N VAL A 263 -21.70 -12.06 11.80
CA VAL A 263 -22.03 -11.44 10.51
C VAL A 263 -20.94 -11.74 9.47
N PRO A 264 -21.22 -11.58 8.17
CA PRO A 264 -20.20 -11.63 7.13
C PRO A 264 -19.12 -10.58 7.34
N VAL A 265 -17.86 -10.95 7.11
CA VAL A 265 -16.72 -10.04 7.27
C VAL A 265 -15.81 -10.04 6.04
N PHE A 266 -15.34 -8.85 5.67
CA PHE A 266 -14.35 -8.66 4.62
C PHE A 266 -13.19 -7.79 5.08
N GLY A 267 -11.96 -8.29 5.02
CA GLY A 267 -10.76 -7.53 5.35
C GLY A 267 -9.92 -7.15 4.14
N ILE A 268 -9.48 -5.90 4.08
CA ILE A 268 -8.59 -5.36 3.04
C ILE A 268 -7.27 -4.92 3.70
N CYS A 269 -6.13 -5.35 3.18
CA CYS A 269 -4.79 -4.99 3.66
C CYS A 269 -4.61 -5.18 5.19
N MET A 270 -4.65 -4.12 6.01
CA MET A 270 -4.65 -4.22 7.48
C MET A 270 -5.79 -5.12 7.99
N GLY A 271 -7.00 -4.98 7.46
CA GLY A 271 -8.13 -5.86 7.80
C GLY A 271 -7.88 -7.33 7.48
N HIS A 272 -7.09 -7.66 6.46
CA HIS A 272 -6.67 -9.05 6.18
C HIS A 272 -5.73 -9.58 7.25
N GLN A 273 -4.80 -8.75 7.73
CA GLN A 273 -3.83 -9.11 8.77
C GLN A 273 -4.50 -9.29 10.14
N LEU A 274 -5.40 -8.38 10.51
CA LEU A 274 -6.18 -8.47 11.75
C LEU A 274 -7.10 -9.69 11.75
N LEU A 275 -7.74 -10.03 10.62
CA LEU A 275 -8.48 -11.30 10.48
C LEU A 275 -7.55 -12.51 10.60
N GLY A 276 -6.33 -12.46 10.08
CA GLY A 276 -5.33 -13.51 10.26
C GLY A 276 -4.97 -13.74 11.74
N GLN A 277 -4.77 -12.66 12.50
CA GLN A 277 -4.48 -12.70 13.93
C GLN A 277 -5.69 -13.16 14.77
N ALA A 278 -6.89 -12.65 14.48
CA ALA A 278 -8.15 -13.03 15.16
C ALA A 278 -8.55 -14.51 14.92
N LEU A 279 -7.96 -15.16 13.92
CA LEU A 279 -8.07 -16.61 13.71
C LEU A 279 -6.99 -17.40 14.48
N GLY A 280 -6.17 -16.75 15.30
CA GLY A 280 -5.03 -17.36 16.01
C GLY A 280 -3.77 -17.51 15.15
N GLY A 281 -3.74 -16.91 13.96
CA GLY A 281 -2.56 -16.87 13.09
C GLY A 281 -1.53 -15.84 13.52
N LYS A 282 -0.38 -15.87 12.84
CA LYS A 282 0.74 -14.94 13.05
C LYS A 282 0.91 -14.03 11.84
N THR A 283 1.33 -12.81 12.10
CA THR A 283 1.84 -11.87 11.10
C THR A 283 3.36 -11.73 11.25
N PHE A 284 4.03 -11.34 10.17
CA PHE A 284 5.45 -11.05 10.18
C PHE A 284 5.78 -9.84 9.31
N LYS A 285 6.83 -9.09 9.67
CA LYS A 285 7.36 -7.99 8.86
C LYS A 285 8.11 -8.54 7.66
N MET A 286 7.72 -8.09 6.47
CA MET A 286 8.37 -8.41 5.20
C MET A 286 9.67 -7.61 5.06
N LYS A 287 10.59 -8.07 4.19
CA LYS A 287 11.89 -7.39 4.02
C LYS A 287 11.76 -5.93 3.55
N PHE A 288 10.89 -5.67 2.56
CA PHE A 288 10.66 -4.33 1.98
C PHE A 288 9.18 -4.09 1.61
N GLY A 289 8.29 -4.98 2.06
CA GLY A 289 6.86 -4.97 1.75
C GLY A 289 6.52 -5.11 0.26
N HIS A 290 5.26 -4.86 -0.05
CA HIS A 290 4.73 -4.76 -1.40
C HIS A 290 4.06 -3.40 -1.58
N HIS A 291 4.53 -2.66 -2.58
CA HIS A 291 4.24 -1.25 -2.74
C HIS A 291 4.23 -0.92 -4.25
N GLY A 292 3.06 -0.90 -4.87
CA GLY A 292 2.90 -0.56 -6.28
C GLY A 292 1.73 -1.24 -7.00
N GLY A 293 1.38 -0.68 -8.17
CA GLY A 293 0.28 -1.11 -9.03
C GLY A 293 0.62 -2.21 -10.05
N ASN A 294 1.61 -3.06 -9.79
CA ASN A 294 2.05 -4.09 -10.76
C ASN A 294 2.29 -5.48 -10.14
N HIS A 295 1.68 -5.79 -9.00
CA HIS A 295 1.93 -7.05 -8.27
C HIS A 295 1.01 -8.16 -8.78
N PRO A 296 1.53 -9.22 -9.43
CA PRO A 296 0.71 -10.31 -9.94
C PRO A 296 0.25 -11.23 -8.79
N VAL A 297 -1.05 -11.41 -8.66
CA VAL A 297 -1.68 -12.28 -7.65
C VAL A 297 -2.45 -13.38 -8.35
N ARG A 298 -2.29 -14.63 -7.91
CA ARG A 298 -3.07 -15.77 -8.42
C ARG A 298 -4.17 -16.13 -7.44
N ASN A 299 -5.40 -16.20 -7.93
CA ASN A 299 -6.52 -16.86 -7.27
C ASN A 299 -6.35 -18.38 -7.40
N LEU A 300 -6.26 -19.08 -6.28
CA LEU A 300 -5.99 -20.52 -6.23
C LEU A 300 -7.22 -21.37 -6.56
N ARG A 301 -8.44 -20.82 -6.47
CA ARG A 301 -9.70 -21.52 -6.79
C ARG A 301 -9.96 -21.58 -8.30
N SER A 302 -9.73 -20.46 -8.99
CA SER A 302 -9.95 -20.32 -10.44
C SER A 302 -8.69 -20.57 -11.28
N GLY A 303 -7.50 -20.41 -10.69
CA GLY A 303 -6.23 -20.34 -11.40
C GLY A 303 -5.97 -19.02 -12.13
N SER A 304 -6.90 -18.05 -12.07
CA SER A 304 -6.74 -16.75 -12.72
C SER A 304 -5.66 -15.90 -12.05
N VAL A 305 -5.08 -14.98 -12.81
CA VAL A 305 -4.08 -14.01 -12.33
C VAL A 305 -4.64 -12.60 -12.52
N GLU A 306 -4.59 -11.81 -11.47
CA GLU A 306 -4.91 -10.39 -11.43
C GLU A 306 -3.60 -9.60 -11.29
N ILE A 307 -3.48 -8.44 -11.95
CA ILE A 307 -2.47 -7.46 -11.55
C ILE A 307 -3.10 -6.56 -10.49
N SER A 308 -2.46 -6.47 -9.33
CA SER A 308 -3.01 -5.82 -8.14
C SER A 308 -2.21 -4.59 -7.71
N ALA A 309 -2.90 -3.66 -7.04
CA ALA A 309 -2.29 -2.60 -6.24
C ALA A 309 -1.98 -3.13 -4.84
N GLN A 310 -0.74 -2.97 -4.37
CA GLN A 310 -0.32 -3.39 -3.04
C GLN A 310 0.37 -2.25 -2.29
N ASN A 311 0.11 -2.17 -0.99
CA ASN A 311 0.72 -1.24 -0.04
C ASN A 311 0.73 -1.87 1.36
N HIS A 312 1.73 -2.72 1.67
CA HIS A 312 1.86 -3.35 2.98
C HIS A 312 3.29 -3.79 3.29
N ASN A 313 3.72 -3.59 4.54
CA ASN A 313 5.00 -4.10 5.08
C ASN A 313 4.88 -5.40 5.90
N TYR A 314 3.67 -5.88 6.17
CA TYR A 314 3.41 -7.10 6.93
C TYR A 314 2.63 -8.11 6.11
N ALA A 315 2.76 -9.40 6.42
CA ALA A 315 1.98 -10.48 5.81
C ALA A 315 1.54 -11.50 6.85
N VAL A 316 0.45 -12.22 6.58
CA VAL A 316 0.00 -13.36 7.39
C VAL A 316 0.81 -14.60 7.03
N ASP A 317 1.30 -15.35 8.02
CA ASP A 317 1.90 -16.67 7.83
C ASP A 317 0.79 -17.73 7.68
N PRO A 318 0.57 -18.30 6.48
CA PRO A 318 -0.49 -19.27 6.26
C PRO A 318 -0.25 -20.61 6.99
N ALA A 319 0.99 -20.94 7.36
CA ALA A 319 1.29 -22.16 8.11
C ALA A 319 0.91 -22.06 9.59
N SER A 320 0.67 -20.84 10.09
CA SER A 320 0.24 -20.58 11.47
C SER A 320 -1.30 -20.62 11.67
N LEU A 321 -2.08 -20.60 10.58
CA LEU A 321 -3.54 -20.54 10.64
C LEU A 321 -4.17 -21.89 11.05
N PRO A 322 -5.34 -21.88 11.72
CA PRO A 322 -6.03 -23.10 12.11
C PRO A 322 -6.62 -23.85 10.92
N LYS A 323 -6.85 -25.15 11.10
CA LYS A 323 -7.50 -25.99 10.09
C LYS A 323 -8.88 -25.45 9.73
N GLY A 324 -9.16 -25.34 8.43
CA GLY A 324 -10.43 -24.85 7.89
C GLY A 324 -10.32 -23.47 7.25
N VAL A 325 -9.28 -22.70 7.59
CA VAL A 325 -8.94 -21.47 6.85
C VAL A 325 -8.29 -21.85 5.52
N GLU A 326 -8.81 -21.29 4.43
CA GLU A 326 -8.32 -21.49 3.07
C GLU A 326 -7.48 -20.30 2.64
N VAL A 327 -6.26 -20.52 2.14
CA VAL A 327 -5.52 -19.51 1.38
C VAL A 327 -6.13 -19.44 -0.01
N THR A 328 -6.79 -18.33 -0.34
CA THR A 328 -7.48 -18.15 -1.61
C THR A 328 -6.61 -17.50 -2.67
N HIS A 329 -5.64 -16.69 -2.27
CA HIS A 329 -4.76 -15.96 -3.18
C HIS A 329 -3.31 -15.98 -2.71
N ILE A 330 -2.37 -16.00 -3.66
CA ILE A 330 -0.93 -15.85 -3.40
C ILE A 330 -0.30 -14.80 -4.32
N ASN A 331 0.69 -14.06 -3.83
CA ASN A 331 1.52 -13.21 -4.68
C ASN A 331 2.50 -14.08 -5.49
N LEU A 332 2.59 -13.87 -6.81
CA LEU A 332 3.45 -14.66 -7.69
C LEU A 332 4.91 -14.21 -7.72
N ASN A 333 5.26 -13.07 -7.11
CA ASN A 333 6.64 -12.58 -7.03
C ASN A 333 7.45 -13.32 -5.95
N ASP A 334 6.84 -13.64 -4.80
CA ASP A 334 7.51 -14.16 -3.61
C ASP A 334 6.78 -15.34 -2.93
N GLY A 335 5.53 -15.64 -3.34
CA GLY A 335 4.70 -16.68 -2.75
C GLY A 335 3.95 -16.27 -1.47
N SER A 336 3.93 -14.98 -1.11
CA SER A 336 3.23 -14.51 0.11
C SER A 336 1.74 -14.83 0.06
N CYS A 337 1.13 -15.06 1.24
CA CYS A 337 -0.32 -15.09 1.36
C CYS A 337 -0.88 -13.74 0.88
N ALA A 338 -1.86 -13.77 -0.02
CA ALA A 338 -2.50 -12.58 -0.57
C ALA A 338 -4.03 -12.56 -0.34
N GLY A 339 -4.62 -13.62 0.19
CA GLY A 339 -6.05 -13.67 0.51
C GLY A 339 -6.44 -14.93 1.27
N LEU A 340 -7.45 -14.79 2.14
CA LEU A 340 -8.00 -15.86 2.97
C LEU A 340 -9.51 -16.01 2.75
N ALA A 341 -10.03 -17.18 3.05
CA ALA A 341 -11.45 -17.39 3.31
C ALA A 341 -11.66 -18.41 4.42
N PHE A 342 -12.70 -18.23 5.22
CA PHE A 342 -13.14 -19.21 6.20
C PHE A 342 -14.67 -19.25 6.21
N PRO A 343 -15.31 -20.08 5.35
CA PRO A 343 -16.77 -20.10 5.18
C PRO A 343 -17.54 -20.31 6.48
N GLN A 344 -17.03 -21.15 7.38
CA GLN A 344 -17.61 -21.44 8.69
C GLN A 344 -17.68 -20.22 9.61
N GLN A 345 -16.81 -19.21 9.40
CA GLN A 345 -16.79 -17.94 10.12
C GLN A 345 -17.33 -16.76 9.28
N LYS A 346 -17.95 -17.05 8.12
CA LYS A 346 -18.45 -16.05 7.15
C LYS A 346 -17.39 -15.02 6.72
N LEU A 347 -16.13 -15.47 6.59
CA LEU A 347 -14.97 -14.62 6.43
C LEU A 347 -14.37 -14.73 5.02
N MET A 348 -13.98 -13.58 4.47
CA MET A 348 -13.10 -13.42 3.31
C MET A 348 -12.11 -12.27 3.58
N SER A 349 -10.90 -12.31 3.02
CA SER A 349 -10.00 -11.16 3.06
C SER A 349 -8.98 -11.16 1.92
N LEU A 350 -8.50 -9.98 1.54
CA LEU A 350 -7.45 -9.76 0.54
C LEU A 350 -6.36 -8.85 1.13
N GLN A 351 -5.09 -9.21 0.95
CA GLN A 351 -3.94 -8.43 1.42
C GLN A 351 -3.66 -7.22 0.53
N TYR A 352 -4.10 -7.28 -0.73
CA TYR A 352 -3.99 -6.23 -1.73
C TYR A 352 -5.22 -5.31 -1.73
N HIS A 353 -5.15 -4.25 -2.52
CA HIS A 353 -6.16 -3.19 -2.60
C HIS A 353 -7.08 -3.40 -3.82
N PRO A 354 -8.23 -4.09 -3.69
CA PRO A 354 -9.16 -4.28 -4.80
C PRO A 354 -9.80 -2.96 -5.27
N GLU A 355 -9.79 -1.91 -4.43
CA GLU A 355 -10.22 -0.57 -4.80
C GLU A 355 -9.20 0.22 -5.64
N ALA A 356 -7.98 -0.30 -5.82
CA ALA A 356 -6.86 0.38 -6.46
C ALA A 356 -6.65 1.80 -5.90
N SER A 357 -6.76 2.85 -6.71
CA SER A 357 -6.56 4.26 -6.30
C SER A 357 -5.21 4.48 -5.58
N PRO A 358 -4.07 4.38 -6.30
CA PRO A 358 -3.95 4.15 -7.73
C PRO A 358 -3.74 2.66 -8.06
N GLY A 359 -3.85 2.31 -9.34
CA GLY A 359 -3.47 1.00 -9.85
C GLY A 359 -4.48 0.37 -10.82
N PRO A 360 -4.24 -0.89 -11.23
CA PRO A 360 -5.12 -1.65 -12.12
C PRO A 360 -6.45 -2.03 -11.43
N HIS A 361 -7.50 -2.19 -12.23
CA HIS A 361 -8.86 -2.51 -11.74
C HIS A 361 -9.19 -4.01 -11.80
N ASP A 362 -8.25 -4.87 -12.21
CA ASP A 362 -8.41 -6.33 -12.33
C ASP A 362 -9.07 -6.96 -11.09
N SER A 363 -8.73 -6.42 -9.92
CA SER A 363 -9.12 -6.91 -8.61
C SER A 363 -10.44 -6.37 -8.04
N ASP A 364 -11.15 -5.47 -8.73
CA ASP A 364 -12.43 -4.90 -8.25
C ASP A 364 -13.49 -5.99 -8.00
N LEU A 365 -13.43 -7.08 -8.77
CA LEU A 365 -14.26 -8.27 -8.61
C LEU A 365 -14.14 -8.91 -7.21
N GLY A 366 -13.07 -8.63 -6.45
CA GLY A 366 -12.95 -9.02 -5.05
C GLY A 366 -14.04 -8.40 -4.15
N ILE A 367 -14.37 -7.13 -4.37
CA ILE A 367 -15.44 -6.43 -3.63
C ILE A 367 -16.81 -6.99 -4.07
N GLY A 368 -17.00 -7.18 -5.37
CA GLY A 368 -18.19 -7.85 -5.90
C GLY A 368 -18.37 -9.28 -5.37
N THR A 369 -17.29 -10.02 -5.16
CA THR A 369 -17.31 -11.39 -4.62
C THR A 369 -17.81 -11.41 -3.18
N TYR A 370 -17.32 -10.51 -2.32
CA TYR A 370 -17.85 -10.34 -0.97
C TYR A 370 -19.37 -10.07 -0.95
N LEU A 371 -19.85 -9.19 -1.84
CA LEU A 371 -21.26 -8.78 -1.92
C LEU A 371 -22.18 -9.76 -2.68
N THR A 372 -21.61 -10.77 -3.34
CA THR A 372 -22.35 -11.83 -4.06
C THR A 372 -22.24 -13.20 -3.39
N CYS A 373 -21.22 -13.42 -2.54
CA CYS A 373 -21.04 -14.65 -1.79
C CYS A 373 -22.25 -14.96 -0.91
N GLU A 374 -22.53 -16.26 -0.77
CA GLU A 374 -23.60 -16.81 0.08
C GLU A 374 -23.53 -16.31 1.53
N GLN A 375 -22.34 -15.89 1.99
CA GLN A 375 -22.11 -15.29 3.30
C GLN A 375 -23.08 -14.14 3.58
N ILE A 376 -23.24 -13.17 2.67
CA ILE A 376 -24.24 -12.09 2.79
C ILE A 376 -25.62 -12.57 2.33
N MET A 377 -25.71 -13.31 1.22
CA MET A 377 -27.01 -13.68 0.65
C MET A 377 -27.86 -14.59 1.58
N MET A 378 -27.23 -15.36 2.49
CA MET A 378 -27.93 -16.19 3.46
C MET A 378 -28.54 -15.44 4.66
N SER A 379 -28.24 -14.15 4.89
CA SER A 379 -28.91 -13.39 5.97
C SER A 379 -30.38 -13.12 5.66
N ASN A 380 -30.71 -12.94 4.37
CA ASN A 380 -32.03 -12.46 3.93
C ASN A 380 -32.85 -13.51 3.13
N VAL A 381 -32.32 -14.70 2.85
CA VAL A 381 -33.07 -15.79 2.16
C VAL A 381 -33.46 -16.91 3.15
N THR A 382 -34.42 -16.59 4.02
CA THR A 382 -35.29 -17.64 4.57
C THR A 382 -36.36 -17.92 3.52
N HIS A 383 -36.36 -19.15 2.98
CA HIS A 383 -37.11 -19.61 1.79
C HIS A 383 -36.49 -19.27 0.42
N LEU A 384 -35.60 -20.14 -0.06
CA LEU A 384 -35.85 -20.80 -1.35
C LEU A 384 -35.26 -22.22 -1.31
N ILE A 385 -36.11 -23.22 -1.03
CA ILE A 385 -35.70 -24.63 -1.12
C ILE A 385 -35.61 -24.97 -2.60
N CYS A 386 -34.39 -25.11 -3.13
CA CYS A 386 -34.17 -25.46 -4.52
C CYS A 386 -34.36 -26.98 -4.72
N THR A 387 -35.61 -27.42 -4.87
CA THR A 387 -35.93 -28.77 -5.33
C THR A 387 -35.59 -28.91 -6.81
N CYS A 388 -34.43 -29.46 -7.14
CA CYS A 388 -34.13 -29.93 -8.49
C CYS A 388 -34.91 -31.22 -8.77
N THR A 389 -36.07 -31.08 -9.42
CA THR A 389 -36.79 -32.21 -10.01
C THR A 389 -36.03 -32.70 -11.23
N ILE A 390 -35.45 -33.90 -11.15
CA ILE A 390 -34.97 -34.62 -12.33
C ILE A 390 -36.21 -35.11 -13.10
N ILE A 391 -36.32 -34.69 -14.36
CA ILE A 391 -37.33 -35.16 -15.33
C ILE A 391 -36.55 -36.01 -16.36
N PRO A 392 -37.05 -37.20 -16.74
CA PRO A 392 -36.25 -38.30 -17.28
C PRO A 392 -35.67 -38.08 -18.69
#